data_AF-A0A933TDD5-F1
#
_entry.id   AF-A0A933TDD5-F1
#
_cell.length_a   1.000
_cell.length_b   1.000
_cell.length_c   1.000
_cell.angle_alpha   90.00
_cell.angle_beta   90.00
_cell.angle_gamma   90.00
#
_symmetry.space_group_name_H-M   'P 1'
#
loop_
_entity.id
_entity.type
_entity.pdbx_description
1 polymer ?
#
loop_
_entity_poly.entity_id
_entity_poly.type
_entity_poly.pdbx_seq_one_letter_code
_entity_poly.pdbx_strand_id
1 'polypeptide(L)' 'MSATVKRKNYYLDEAKIKKVQKILGTKTETETLNKAMDIIMFRTELLESLKKVSGKGGVQKV' A
#
# COMPACT_ATOMS: atom_id res chain seq x y z
N MET A 1 1.00 7.30 -16.39
CA MET A 1 -0.30 8.00 -16.27
C MET A 1 -0.11 9.15 -15.29
N SER A 2 -0.35 10.40 -15.70
CA SER A 2 -0.33 11.54 -14.78
C SER A 2 -1.53 11.40 -13.84
N ALA A 3 -1.28 11.03 -12.58
CA ALA A 3 -2.34 10.96 -11.60
C ALA A 3 -2.81 12.38 -11.27
N THR A 4 -4.08 12.69 -11.55
CA THR A 4 -4.65 13.99 -11.19
C THR A 4 -4.74 14.11 -9.68
N VAL A 5 -3.76 14.77 -9.07
CA VAL A 5 -3.76 15.06 -7.63
C VAL A 5 -4.88 16.05 -7.33
N LYS A 6 -5.83 15.65 -6.50
CA LYS A 6 -6.91 16.51 -6.00
C LYS A 6 -6.75 16.70 -4.50
N ARG A 7 -6.82 17.95 -4.03
CA ARG A 7 -6.88 18.25 -2.60
C ARG A 7 -8.13 17.62 -1.99
N LYS A 8 -7.95 16.98 -0.84
CA LYS A 8 -9.03 16.42 -0.03
C LYS A 8 -8.90 16.91 1.40
N ASN A 9 -10.02 17.12 2.07
CA ASN A 9 -10.06 17.49 3.48
C ASN A 9 -10.79 16.36 4.23
N TYR A 10 -10.13 15.76 5.22
CA TYR A 10 -10.65 14.63 6.00
C TYR A 10 -10.36 14.85 7.48
N TYR A 11 -11.23 14.34 8.35
CA TYR A 11 -10.92 14.18 9.76
C TYR A 11 -10.14 12.88 9.96
N LEU A 12 -8.91 12.98 10.44
CA LEU A 12 -8.02 11.85 10.66
C LEU A 12 -7.42 11.91 12.06
N ASP A 13 -7.06 10.75 12.58
CA ASP A 13 -6.34 10.63 13.84
C ASP A 13 -4.85 10.96 13.61
N GLU A 14 -4.43 12.15 14.06
CA GLU A 14 -3.06 12.64 13.94
C GLU A 14 -2.05 11.70 14.62
N ALA A 15 -2.41 11.10 15.76
CA ALA A 15 -1.51 10.19 16.47
C ALA A 15 -1.26 8.93 15.65
N LYS A 16 -2.29 8.42 14.95
CA LYS A 16 -2.14 7.31 14.00
C LYS A 16 -1.26 7.71 12.82
N ILE A 17 -1.47 8.88 12.21
CA ILE A 17 -0.65 9.35 11.08
C ILE A 17 0.82 9.47 11.49
N LYS A 18 1.12 10.07 12.64
CA LYS A 18 2.49 10.22 13.14
C LYS A 18 3.18 8.88 13.39
N LYS A 19 2.47 7.87 13.88
CA LYS A 19 3.01 6.51 14.01
C LYS A 19 3.38 5.93 12.66
N VAL A 20 2.48 6.04 11.68
CA VAL A 20 2.74 5.55 10.31
C VAL A 20 3.88 6.34 9.67
N GLN A 21 3.96 7.65 9.88
CA GLN A 21 5.04 8.49 9.39
C GLN A 21 6.41 8.05 9.91
N LYS A 22 6.51 7.70 11.21
CA LYS A 22 7.74 7.13 11.78
C LYS A 22 8.10 5.79 11.17
N ILE A 23 7.11 4.91 10.95
CA ILE A 23 7.32 3.60 10.32
C ILE A 23 7.81 3.75 8.88
N LEU A 24 7.25 4.70 8.13
CA LEU A 24 7.55 4.92 6.71
C LEU A 24 8.72 5.88 6.45
N GLY A 25 9.22 6.58 7.47
CA GLY A 25 10.31 7.55 7.35
C GLY A 25 9.98 8.75 6.44
N THR A 26 8.70 9.14 6.37
CA THR A 26 8.21 10.18 5.45
C THR A 26 8.30 11.58 6.04
N LYS A 27 8.45 12.59 5.17
CA LYS A 27 8.63 13.98 5.59
C LYS A 27 7.31 14.69 5.89
N THR A 28 6.23 14.31 5.23
CA THR A 28 4.92 14.96 5.35
C THR A 28 3.79 13.95 5.52
N GLU A 29 2.67 14.38 6.12
CA GLU A 29 1.47 13.55 6.24
C GLU A 29 0.92 13.11 4.88
N THR A 30 0.93 13.99 3.88
CA THR A 30 0.53 13.66 2.50
C THR A 30 1.38 12.53 1.92
N GLU A 31 2.70 12.60 2.10
CA GLU A 31 3.62 11.54 1.66
C GLU A 31 3.36 10.23 2.42
N THR A 32 3.11 10.31 3.73
CA THR A 32 2.75 9.17 4.58
C THR A 32 1.50 8.46 4.06
N LEU A 33 0.43 9.22 3.81
CA LEU A 33 -0.83 8.67 3.33
C LEU A 33 -0.68 8.05 1.94
N ASN A 34 0.00 8.72 1.02
CA ASN A 34 0.23 8.20 -0.34
C ASN A 34 1.02 6.88 -0.31
N LYS A 35 2.17 6.84 0.39
CA LYS A 35 2.97 5.61 0.49
C LYS A 35 2.21 4.48 1.19
N ALA A 36 1.44 4.78 2.23
CA ALA A 36 0.62 3.78 2.90
C ALA A 36 -0.42 3.16 1.96
N MET A 37 -1.07 3.98 1.12
CA MET A 37 -1.99 3.51 0.09
C MET A 37 -1.27 2.64 -0.95
N ASP A 38 -0.10 3.07 -1.43
CA ASP A 38 0.69 2.31 -2.40
C ASP A 38 1.08 0.92 -1.88
N ILE A 39 1.51 0.83 -0.61
CA ILE A 39 1.85 -0.44 0.04
C ILE A 39 0.64 -1.37 0.11
N ILE A 40 -0.55 -0.84 0.44
CA ILE A 40 -1.78 -1.64 0.53
C ILE A 40 -2.22 -2.12 -0.85
N MET A 41 -2.15 -1.26 -1.88
CA MET A 41 -2.46 -1.63 -3.26
C MET A 41 -1.51 -2.74 -3.75
N PHE A 42 -0.21 -2.55 -3.59
CA PHE A 42 0.80 -3.53 -3.96
C PHE A 42 0.60 -4.87 -3.23
N ARG A 43 0.35 -4.83 -1.92
CA ARG A 43 0.07 -6.04 -1.12
C ARG A 43 -1.15 -6.80 -1.67
N THR A 44 -2.18 -6.08 -2.07
CA THR A 44 -3.42 -6.67 -2.59
C THR A 44 -3.18 -7.35 -3.94
N GLU A 45 -2.53 -6.64 -4.87
CA GLU A 45 -2.16 -7.18 -6.19
C GLU A 45 -1.25 -8.41 -6.07
N LEU A 46 -0.28 -8.37 -5.16
CA LEU A 46 0.62 -9.49 -4.90
C LEU A 46 -0.14 -10.72 -4.38
N LEU A 47 -1.03 -10.55 -3.39
CA LEU A 47 -1.82 -11.65 -2.85
C LEU A 47 -2.78 -12.23 -3.89
N GLU A 48 -3.40 -11.40 -4.72
CA GLU A 48 -4.25 -11.86 -5.83
C GLU A 48 -3.45 -12.65 -6.86
N SER A 49 -2.24 -12.19 -7.18
CA SER A 49 -1.34 -12.87 -8.11
C SER A 49 -0.90 -14.23 -7.56
N LEU A 50 -0.55 -14.30 -6.27
CA LEU A 50 -0.22 -15.55 -5.59
C LEU A 50 -1.41 -16.53 -5.60
N LYS A 51 -2.63 -16.07 -5.33
CA LYS A 51 -3.84 -16.91 -5.41
C LYS A 51 -4.08 -17.47 -6.81
N LYS A 52 -3.80 -16.69 -7.86
CA LYS A 52 -3.92 -17.16 -9.26
C LYS A 52 -2.90 -18.25 -9.60
N VAL A 53 -1.72 -18.21 -9.00
CA VAL A 53 -0.62 -19.16 -9.26
C VAL A 53 -0.67 -20.39 -8.35
N SER A 54 -1.15 -20.25 -7.11
CA SER A 54 -1.19 -21.35 -6.13
C SER A 54 -2.09 -22.53 -6.52
N GLY A 55 -2.97 -22.36 -7.52
CA GLY A 55 -3.78 -23.45 -8.10
C GLY A 55 -3.19 -24.06 -9.38
N LYS A 56 -2.08 -23.55 -9.91
CA LYS A 56 -1.51 -23.95 -11.21
C LYS A 56 -0.11 -24.57 -11.14
N GLY A 57 0.55 -24.49 -9.98
CA GLY A 57 1.90 -25.04 -9.77
C GLY A 57 1.88 -26.34 -8.98
N GLY A 58 1.53 -27.46 -9.63
CA GLY A 58 1.97 -28.76 -9.14
C GLY A 58 3.50 -28.77 -9.23
N VAL A 59 4.19 -28.62 -8.09
CA VAL A 59 5.65 -28.73 -8.04
C VAL A 59 5.98 -30.19 -8.37
N GLN A 60 6.39 -30.44 -9.61
CA GLN A 60 6.88 -31.74 -10.01
C GLN A 60 8.21 -31.96 -9.29
N LYS A 61 8.22 -32.89 -8.33
CA LYS A 61 9.45 -33.38 -7.71
C LYS A 61 10.32 -33.95 -8.83
N VAL A 62 11.43 -33.29 -9.11
CA VAL A 62 12.63 -33.89 -9.71
C VAL A 62 13.39 -34.66 -8.64
#